data_AF-A0A2G2A5U0-F1
#
_entry.id   AF-A0A2G2A5U0-F1
#
_cell.length_a   1.000
_cell.length_b   1.000
_cell.length_c   1.000
_cell.angle_alpha   90.00
_cell.angle_beta   90.00
_cell.angle_gamma   90.00
#
_symmetry.space_group_name_H-M   'P 1'
#
loop_
_entity.id
_entity.type
_entity.pdbx_description
1 polymer ?
#
loop_
_entity_poly.entity_id
_entity_poly.type
_entity_poly.pdbx_seq_one_letter_code
_entity_poly.pdbx_strand_id
1 'polypeptide(L)'
;MTLKETDILASDPAGLAAAAKVLRAGGLVAFPTETVYGLGADARNDRAVAGIFAAKDRPAFNPLIVHVADLEMAETLCEFSHDARALAQAF
;
A
#
# COMPACT_ATOMS: atom_id res chain seq x y z
N MET A 1 20.29 -16.60 3.44
CA MET A 1 18.94 -16.04 3.27
C MET A 1 18.26 -16.17 4.62
N THR A 2 18.21 -15.11 5.42
CA THR A 2 17.60 -15.16 6.75
C THR A 2 16.10 -15.28 6.54
N LEU A 3 15.48 -16.36 7.02
CA LEU A 3 14.03 -16.50 7.04
C LEU A 3 13.49 -15.32 7.85
N LYS A 4 12.84 -14.37 7.17
CA LYS A 4 12.08 -13.33 7.87
C LYS A 4 10.78 -13.99 8.31
N GLU A 5 10.65 -14.21 9.62
CA GLU A 5 9.42 -14.66 10.23
C GLU A 5 8.32 -13.63 9.91
N THR A 6 7.18 -14.10 9.42
CA THR A 6 6.06 -13.24 9.02
C THR A 6 5.00 -13.34 10.09
N ASP A 7 4.71 -12.22 10.75
CA ASP A 7 3.65 -12.15 11.74
C ASP A 7 2.28 -12.17 11.06
N ILE A 8 1.41 -13.11 11.48
CA ILE A 8 0.02 -13.17 11.02
C ILE A 8 -0.85 -12.37 11.99
N LEU A 9 -1.42 -11.27 11.50
CA LEU A 9 -2.28 -10.39 12.27
C LEU A 9 -3.76 -10.70 11.98
N ALA A 10 -4.60 -10.62 13.01
CA ALA A 10 -6.05 -10.71 12.85
C ALA A 10 -6.61 -9.47 12.14
N SER A 11 -7.73 -9.62 11.43
CA SER A 11 -8.45 -8.50 10.80
C SER A 11 -9.35 -7.74 11.77
N ASP A 12 -8.91 -7.59 13.02
CA ASP A 12 -9.62 -6.87 14.08
C ASP A 12 -8.95 -5.50 14.36
N PRO A 13 -9.54 -4.63 15.20
CA PRO A 13 -8.95 -3.32 15.48
C PRO A 13 -7.50 -3.39 16.00
N ALA A 14 -7.13 -4.43 16.75
CA ALA A 14 -5.79 -4.57 17.30
C ALA A 14 -4.77 -4.95 16.22
N GLY A 15 -5.11 -5.90 15.35
CA GLY A 15 -4.29 -6.30 14.21
C GLY A 15 -4.15 -5.17 13.18
N LEU A 16 -5.23 -4.42 12.90
CA LEU A 16 -5.17 -3.23 12.05
C LEU A 16 -4.25 -2.15 12.65
N ALA A 17 -4.33 -1.90 13.96
CA ALA A 17 -3.45 -0.96 14.64
C ALA A 17 -1.98 -1.39 14.60
N ALA A 18 -1.71 -2.69 14.77
CA ALA A 18 -0.37 -3.27 14.65
C ALA A 18 0.18 -3.13 13.22
N ALA A 19 -0.61 -3.48 12.20
CA ALA A 19 -0.24 -3.32 10.79
C ALA A 19 0.06 -1.84 10.45
N ALA A 20 -0.78 -0.92 10.90
CA ALA A 20 -0.56 0.51 10.69
C ALA A 20 0.72 1.02 11.38
N LYS A 21 1.10 0.44 12.53
CA LYS A 21 2.38 0.74 13.19
C LYS A 21 3.56 0.23 12.37
N VAL A 22 3.47 -0.96 11.78
CA VAL A 22 4.52 -1.49 10.89
C VAL A 22 4.71 -0.58 9.68
N LEU A 23 3.63 -0.18 9.00
CA LEU A 23 3.71 0.74 7.86
C LEU A 23 4.36 2.08 8.24
N ARG A 24 3.93 2.69 9.36
CA ARG A 24 4.50 3.95 9.86
C ARG A 24 5.99 3.83 10.24
N ALA A 25 6.45 2.64 10.63
CA ALA A 25 7.86 2.37 10.90
C ALA A 25 8.69 2.09 9.63
N GLY A 26 8.08 2.16 8.43
CA GLY A 26 8.73 1.84 7.17
C GLY A 26 8.83 0.34 6.86
N GLY A 27 8.07 -0.49 7.59
CA GLY A 27 7.94 -1.92 7.32
C GLY A 27 6.97 -2.22 6.19
N LEU A 28 6.85 -3.51 5.86
CA LEU A 28 5.95 -4.01 4.81
C LEU A 28 4.80 -4.79 5.43
N VAL A 29 3.60 -4.66 4.86
CA VAL A 29 2.41 -5.40 5.28
C VAL A 29 1.78 -6.05 4.06
N ALA A 30 1.59 -7.37 4.10
CA ALA A 30 0.74 -8.06 3.14
C ALA A 30 -0.71 -8.03 3.62
N PHE A 31 -1.65 -7.68 2.74
CA PHE A 31 -3.08 -7.62 3.08
C PHE A 31 -3.95 -8.15 1.93
N PRO A 32 -5.09 -8.78 2.24
CA PRO A 32 -6.02 -9.25 1.21
C PRO A 32 -6.73 -8.06 0.54
N THR A 33 -6.95 -8.14 -0.79
CA THR A 33 -7.91 -7.31 -1.52
C THR A 33 -9.02 -8.18 -2.12
N GLU A 34 -9.96 -7.60 -2.87
CA GLU A 34 -11.00 -8.37 -3.56
C GLU A 34 -10.45 -9.27 -4.67
N THR A 35 -9.28 -8.92 -5.23
CA THR A 35 -8.65 -9.63 -6.35
C THR A 35 -7.48 -10.51 -5.91
N VAL A 36 -6.49 -9.94 -5.23
CA VAL A 36 -5.24 -10.64 -4.88
C VAL A 36 -4.66 -10.10 -3.56
N TYR A 37 -3.66 -10.78 -2.99
CA TYR A 37 -2.90 -10.17 -1.90
C TYR A 37 -2.03 -9.02 -2.41
N GLY A 38 -2.14 -7.87 -1.76
CA GLY A 38 -1.23 -6.74 -1.91
C GLY A 38 -0.04 -6.84 -0.96
N LEU A 39 1.11 -6.30 -1.35
CA LEU A 39 2.23 -6.01 -0.46
C LEU A 39 2.40 -4.50 -0.38
N GLY A 40 2.04 -3.91 0.76
CA GLY A 40 2.03 -2.47 0.99
C GLY A 40 3.17 -1.95 1.84
N ALA A 41 3.44 -0.66 1.67
CA ALA A 41 4.37 0.17 2.43
C ALA A 41 3.81 1.60 2.48
N ASP A 42 4.35 2.48 3.33
CA ASP A 42 4.04 3.92 3.23
C ASP A 42 4.57 4.47 1.89
N ALA A 43 3.67 4.89 1.01
CA ALA A 43 3.98 5.40 -0.33
C ALA A 43 4.82 6.69 -0.31
N ARG A 44 4.89 7.40 0.82
CA ARG A 44 5.68 8.63 1.01
C ARG A 44 7.07 8.37 1.59
N ASN A 45 7.43 7.10 1.80
CA ASN A 45 8.71 6.69 2.36
C ASN A 45 9.50 5.88 1.33
N ASP A 46 10.45 6.52 0.67
CA ASP A 46 11.29 5.92 -0.38
C ASP A 46 11.97 4.62 0.05
N ARG A 47 12.40 4.51 1.31
CA ARG A 47 13.04 3.30 1.84
C ARG A 47 12.05 2.14 1.95
N ALA A 48 10.82 2.44 2.38
CA ALA A 48 9.76 1.44 2.50
C ALA A 48 9.31 0.97 1.10
N VAL A 49 9.18 1.90 0.15
CA VAL A 49 8.88 1.61 -1.26
C VAL A 49 9.96 0.74 -1.91
N ALA A 50 11.25 1.06 -1.71
CA ALA A 50 12.35 0.23 -2.16
C ALA A 50 12.29 -1.20 -1.57
N GLY A 51 11.79 -1.33 -0.34
CA GLY A 51 11.52 -2.61 0.29
C GLY A 51 10.53 -3.49 -0.48
N ILE A 52 9.50 -2.91 -1.10
CA ILE A 52 8.55 -3.66 -1.95
C ILE A 52 9.27 -4.23 -3.19
N PHE A 53 10.07 -3.41 -3.88
CA PHE A 53 10.80 -3.86 -5.06
C PHE A 53 11.77 -5.00 -4.74
N ALA A 54 12.53 -4.85 -3.65
CA ALA A 54 13.48 -5.86 -3.19
C ALA A 54 12.77 -7.16 -2.76
N ALA A 55 11.64 -7.07 -2.07
CA ALA A 55 10.90 -8.25 -1.61
C ALA A 55 10.24 -9.03 -2.76
N LYS A 56 9.83 -8.34 -3.83
CA LYS A 56 9.14 -8.96 -4.99
C LYS A 56 10.08 -9.32 -6.13
N ASP A 57 11.38 -9.01 -6.02
CA ASP A 57 12.34 -9.02 -7.12
C ASP A 57 11.78 -8.32 -8.37
N ARG A 58 11.11 -7.17 -8.15
CA ARG A 58 10.40 -6.43 -9.19
C ARG A 58 11.35 -5.41 -9.82
N PRO A 59 11.42 -5.33 -11.15
CA PRO A 59 12.18 -4.26 -11.81
C PRO A 59 11.68 -2.87 -11.38
N ALA A 60 12.61 -1.98 -11.05
CA ALA A 60 12.29 -0.65 -10.50
C ALA A 60 11.51 0.26 -11.47
N PHE A 61 11.53 -0.04 -12.77
CA PHE A 61 10.79 0.70 -13.79
C PHE A 61 9.28 0.37 -13.80
N ASN A 62 8.84 -0.69 -13.13
CA ASN A 62 7.44 -1.07 -13.08
C ASN A 62 6.73 -0.34 -11.93
N PRO A 63 5.89 0.68 -12.19
CA PRO A 63 5.30 1.50 -11.15
C PRO A 63 4.45 0.69 -10.18
N LEU A 64 4.22 1.26 -8.99
CA LEU A 64 3.36 0.71 -7.96
C LEU A 64 2.06 1.52 -7.88
N ILE A 65 0.98 0.88 -7.47
CA ILE A 65 -0.33 1.52 -7.26
C ILE A 65 -0.39 2.05 -5.83
N VAL A 66 -0.74 3.33 -5.67
CA VAL A 66 -1.00 3.93 -4.35
C VAL A 66 -2.46 3.73 -4.01
N HIS A 67 -2.73 3.14 -2.84
CA HIS A 67 -4.08 3.01 -2.30
C HIS A 67 -4.36 4.21 -1.37
N VAL A 68 -5.53 4.81 -1.53
CA VAL A 68 -6.01 5.93 -0.70
C VAL A 68 -7.35 5.55 -0.07
N ALA A 69 -7.73 6.23 1.02
CA ALA A 69 -8.97 5.93 1.72
C ALA A 69 -10.22 6.43 0.98
N ASP A 70 -10.09 7.55 0.26
CA ASP A 70 -11.19 8.23 -0.39
C ASP A 70 -10.69 9.15 -1.53
N LEU A 71 -11.66 9.72 -2.26
CA LEU A 71 -11.41 10.66 -3.35
C LEU A 71 -10.74 11.95 -2.87
N GLU A 72 -11.11 12.45 -1.69
CA GLU A 72 -10.51 13.67 -1.12
C GLU A 72 -9.00 13.50 -0.94
N MET A 73 -8.57 12.37 -0.37
CA MET A 73 -7.15 12.03 -0.26
C MET A 73 -6.48 11.91 -1.63
N ALA A 74 -7.14 11.29 -2.61
CA ALA A 74 -6.59 11.16 -3.98
C ALA A 74 -6.30 12.53 -4.60
N GLU A 75 -7.23 13.48 -4.48
CA GLU A 75 -7.12 14.82 -5.04
C GLU A 75 -5.97 15.64 -4.43
N THR A 76 -5.50 15.28 -3.23
CA THR A 76 -4.29 15.87 -2.65
C THR A 76 -2.98 15.37 -3.27
N LEU A 77 -3.01 14.24 -3.99
CA LEU A 77 -1.82 13.54 -4.49
C LEU A 77 -1.66 13.61 -6.01
N CYS A 78 -2.74 13.88 -6.76
CA CYS A 78 -2.69 13.99 -8.22
C CYS A 78 -3.70 14.99 -8.79
N GLU A 79 -3.43 15.45 -10.00
CA GLU A 79 -4.34 16.31 -10.75
C GLU A 79 -5.45 15.47 -11.41
N PHE A 80 -6.71 15.84 -11.15
CA PHE A 80 -7.87 15.18 -11.72
C PHE A 80 -8.42 15.95 -12.92
N SER A 81 -8.49 15.27 -14.06
CA SER A 81 -9.33 15.72 -15.16
C SER A 81 -10.82 15.57 -14.81
N HIS A 82 -11.68 16.19 -15.60
CA HIS A 82 -13.13 16.02 -15.48
C HIS A 82 -13.53 14.53 -15.52
N ASP A 83 -13.01 13.80 -16.51
CA ASP A 83 -13.36 12.38 -16.70
C ASP A 83 -12.82 11.49 -15.59
N ALA A 84 -11.61 11.78 -15.07
CA ALA A 84 -11.05 11.05 -13.94
C ALA A 84 -11.91 11.20 -12.69
N ARG A 85 -12.40 12.42 -12.42
CA ARG A 85 -13.29 12.69 -11.28
C ARG A 85 -14.64 11.98 -11.46
N ALA A 86 -15.20 12.01 -12.67
CA ALA A 86 -16.46 11.33 -12.96
C ALA A 86 -16.36 9.81 -12.74
N LEU A 87 -15.25 9.18 -13.18
CA LEU A 87 -15.01 7.75 -12.97
C LEU A 87 -14.83 7.41 -11.49
N ALA A 88 -14.05 8.20 -10.74
CA ALA A 88 -13.80 7.97 -9.32
C ALA A 88 -15.04 8.16 -8.43
N GLN A 89 -16.08 8.85 -8.91
CA GLN A 89 -17.36 8.98 -8.20
C GLN A 89 -18.35 7.85 -8.53
N ALA A 90 -18.18 7.20 -9.68
CA ALA A 90 -19.10 6.17 -10.16
C ALA A 90 -18.73 4.75 -9.69
N PHE A 91 -17.46 4.51 -9.36
CA PHE A 91 -16.88 3.21 -8.97
C PHE A 91 -16.11 3.35 -7.67
#